data_AF-A0A371MR04-F1
#
_entry.id   AF-A0A371MR04-F1
#
_cell.length_a   1.000
_cell.length_b   1.000
_cell.length_c   1.000
_cell.angle_alpha   90.00
_cell.angle_beta   90.00
_cell.angle_gamma   90.00
#
_symmetry.space_group_name_H-M   'P 1'
#
loop_
_entity.id
_entity.type
_entity.pdbx_description
1 polymer ?
#
loop_
_entity_poly.entity_id
_entity_poly.type
_entity_poly.pdbx_seq_one_letter_code
_entity_poly.pdbx_strand_id
1 'polypeptide(L)'
;TTVRRAETTMVLGTALVNAMITINTAAEIAIAPYIKTLGRRFNINGYRRANILDANTSALGYIFPWGGGLLAGYSAMQRLPEQYEWFTQAMVVNPASVWPFVFHGWFLVAVFLLAAWTGYGREYISDRASEEVSRV
;
A
#
# COMPACT_ATOMS: atom_id res chain seq x y z
N THR A 1 -10.42 20.67 7.31
CA THR A 1 -10.02 19.23 7.27
C THR A 1 -9.14 18.96 8.48
N THR A 2 -9.33 17.87 9.23
CA THR A 2 -8.51 17.55 10.41
C THR A 2 -7.26 16.73 10.01
N VAL A 3 -6.15 16.82 10.76
CA VAL A 3 -4.91 16.04 10.53
C VAL A 3 -5.18 14.54 10.33
N ARG A 4 -6.11 13.98 11.12
CA ARG A 4 -6.55 12.58 11.00
C ARG A 4 -7.11 12.23 9.61
N ARG A 5 -7.94 13.12 9.04
CA ARG A 5 -8.51 12.92 7.71
C ARG A 5 -7.42 13.03 6.64
N ALA A 6 -6.43 13.91 6.83
CA ALA A 6 -5.31 14.03 5.90
C ALA A 6 -4.48 12.74 5.84
N GLU A 7 -4.15 12.12 6.98
CA GLU A 7 -3.45 10.83 6.99
C GLU A 7 -4.26 9.69 6.37
N THR A 8 -5.55 9.59 6.70
CA THR A 8 -6.41 8.57 6.09
C THR A 8 -6.51 8.76 4.58
N THR A 9 -6.63 10.00 4.09
CA THR A 9 -6.63 10.30 2.65
C THR A 9 -5.29 9.96 2.00
N MET A 10 -4.16 10.20 2.67
CA MET A 10 -2.84 9.79 2.19
C MET A 10 -2.76 8.27 2.04
N VAL A 11 -3.17 7.51 3.06
CA VAL A 11 -3.19 6.03 3.01
C VAL A 11 -4.11 5.52 1.90
N LEU A 12 -5.35 6.00 1.82
CA LEU A 12 -6.31 5.56 0.81
C LEU A 12 -5.90 5.96 -0.60
N GLY A 13 -5.32 7.16 -0.77
CA GLY A 13 -4.82 7.64 -2.05
C GLY A 13 -3.66 6.78 -2.56
N THR A 14 -2.67 6.50 -1.70
CA THR A 14 -1.58 5.56 -2.03
C THR A 14 -2.12 4.18 -2.33
N ALA A 15 -3.08 3.69 -1.54
CA ALA A 15 -3.67 2.37 -1.73
C ALA A 15 -4.37 2.23 -3.09
N LEU A 16 -5.12 3.25 -3.51
CA LEU A 16 -5.79 3.28 -4.81
C LEU A 16 -4.80 3.26 -5.97
N VAL A 17 -3.75 4.09 -5.90
CA VAL A 17 -2.70 4.09 -6.94
C VAL A 17 -2.01 2.74 -7.01
N ASN A 18 -1.69 2.14 -5.85
CA ASN A 18 -1.00 0.85 -5.81
C ASN A 18 -1.88 -0.33 -6.23
N ALA A 19 -3.20 -0.20 -6.11
CA ALA A 19 -4.13 -1.17 -6.68
C ALA A 19 -4.08 -1.19 -8.22
N MET A 20 -3.88 -0.03 -8.85
CA MET A 20 -3.76 0.07 -10.31
C MET A 20 -2.35 -0.21 -10.81
N ILE A 21 -1.34 0.27 -10.09
CA ILE A 21 0.07 0.13 -10.41
C ILE A 21 0.69 -0.77 -9.36
N THR A 22 0.80 -2.06 -9.65
CA THR A 22 1.33 -3.06 -8.69
C THR A 22 2.85 -3.07 -8.57
N ILE A 23 3.54 -2.13 -9.24
CA ILE A 23 4.99 -1.97 -9.15
C ILE A 23 5.28 -0.92 -8.09
N ASN A 24 5.77 -1.35 -6.93
CA ASN A 24 5.94 -0.50 -5.74
C ASN A 24 6.65 0.82 -6.05
N THR A 25 7.81 0.76 -6.73
CA THR A 25 8.59 1.95 -7.10
C THR A 25 7.81 2.90 -8.01
N ALA A 26 7.08 2.37 -9.00
CA ALA A 26 6.33 3.21 -9.93
C ALA A 26 5.11 3.88 -9.24
N ALA A 27 4.39 3.13 -8.41
CA ALA A 27 3.28 3.65 -7.62
C ALA A 27 3.75 4.73 -6.64
N GLU A 28 4.87 4.49 -5.96
CA GLU A 28 5.47 5.41 -5.01
C GLU A 28 5.85 6.73 -5.67
N ILE A 29 6.60 6.67 -6.78
CA ILE A 29 7.00 7.87 -7.53
C ILE A 29 5.78 8.65 -8.02
N ALA A 30 4.73 7.95 -8.47
CA ALA A 30 3.51 8.58 -8.98
C ALA A 30 2.74 9.37 -7.90
N ILE A 31 2.61 8.81 -6.69
CA ILE A 31 1.79 9.42 -5.62
C ILE A 31 2.62 10.30 -4.65
N ALA A 32 3.95 10.15 -4.61
CA ALA A 32 4.83 10.91 -3.71
C ALA A 32 4.63 12.44 -3.72
N PRO A 33 4.44 13.13 -4.88
CA PRO A 33 4.19 14.57 -4.89
C PRO A 33 2.91 14.98 -4.16
N TYR A 34 1.86 14.16 -4.28
CA TYR A 34 0.58 14.38 -3.61
C TYR A 34 0.72 14.22 -2.09
N ILE A 35 1.34 13.13 -1.63
CA ILE A 35 1.61 12.85 -0.20
C ILE A 35 2.48 13.96 0.41
N LYS A 36 3.51 14.40 -0.31
CA LYS A 36 4.38 15.51 0.12
C LYS A 36 3.59 16.79 0.32
N THR A 37 2.74 17.15 -0.63
CA THR A 37 1.96 18.40 -0.62
C THR A 37 0.93 18.38 0.51
N LEU A 38 0.14 17.31 0.61
CA LEU A 38 -0.89 17.15 1.63
C LEU A 38 -0.28 17.10 3.03
N GLY A 39 0.78 16.32 3.24
CA GLY A 39 1.41 16.21 4.54
C GLY A 39 2.17 17.46 4.98
N ARG A 40 2.70 18.28 4.05
CA ARG A 40 3.27 19.60 4.39
C ARG A 40 2.20 20.57 4.91
N ARG A 41 1.01 20.56 4.30
CA ARG A 41 -0.11 21.41 4.74
C ARG A 41 -0.50 21.18 6.20
N PHE A 42 -0.44 19.93 6.65
CA PHE A 42 -0.76 19.53 8.02
C PHE A 42 0.45 19.40 8.96
N ASN A 43 1.63 19.87 8.53
CA ASN A 43 2.89 19.78 9.29
C ASN A 43 3.25 18.36 9.78
N ILE A 44 2.95 17.35 8.97
CA ILE A 44 3.25 15.94 9.28
C ILE A 44 4.74 15.68 9.01
N ASN A 45 5.43 14.99 9.93
CA ASN A 45 6.85 14.64 9.79
C ASN A 45 7.13 13.93 8.44
N GLY A 46 8.27 14.24 7.83
CA GLY A 46 8.80 13.51 6.67
C GLY A 46 8.82 12.01 6.87
N TYR A 47 9.28 11.55 8.04
CA TYR A 47 9.37 10.14 8.38
C TYR A 47 7.99 9.44 8.35
N ARG A 48 6.97 10.09 8.94
CA ARG A 48 5.60 9.58 8.94
C ARG A 48 5.01 9.46 7.53
N ARG A 49 5.27 10.45 6.67
CA ARG A 49 4.82 10.44 5.27
C ARG A 49 5.50 9.36 4.46
N ALA A 50 6.81 9.20 4.63
CA ALA A 50 7.60 8.17 3.96
C ALA A 50 7.13 6.77 4.40
N ASN A 51 6.89 6.56 5.71
CA ASN A 51 6.41 5.27 6.21
C ASN A 51 4.99 4.93 5.70
N ILE A 52 4.08 5.92 5.65
CA ILE A 52 2.75 5.74 5.04
C ILE A 52 2.88 5.37 3.55
N LEU A 53 3.83 5.98 2.84
CA LEU A 53 4.03 5.74 1.43
C LEU A 53 4.60 4.34 1.17
N ASP A 54 5.75 4.02 1.77
CA ASP A 54 6.48 2.76 1.61
C ASP A 54 5.66 1.53 2.06
N ALA A 55 5.00 1.61 3.21
CA ALA A 55 4.27 0.45 3.70
C ALA A 55 3.01 0.11 2.91
N ASN A 56 2.29 1.13 2.40
CA ASN A 56 1.13 0.89 1.55
C ASN A 56 1.55 0.37 0.16
N THR A 57 2.67 0.87 -0.38
CA THR A 57 3.20 0.39 -1.66
C THR A 57 3.73 -1.04 -1.53
N SER A 58 4.45 -1.35 -0.45
CA SER A 58 4.96 -2.68 -0.16
C SER A 58 3.88 -3.72 0.13
N ALA A 59 2.74 -3.32 0.72
CA ALA A 59 1.64 -4.24 1.00
C ALA A 59 0.81 -4.57 -0.25
N LEU A 60 0.32 -3.53 -0.96
CA LEU A 60 -0.71 -3.70 -2.00
C LEU A 60 -0.14 -4.16 -3.35
N GLY A 61 1.16 -3.99 -3.60
CA GLY A 61 1.78 -4.38 -4.87
C GLY A 61 1.77 -5.89 -5.11
N TYR A 62 1.60 -6.67 -4.04
CA TYR A 62 1.61 -8.14 -4.08
C TYR A 62 0.25 -8.77 -3.77
N ILE A 63 -0.79 -7.97 -3.52
CA ILE A 63 -2.14 -8.49 -3.26
C ILE A 63 -2.84 -8.83 -4.57
N PHE A 64 -2.77 -7.95 -5.57
CA PHE A 64 -3.69 -8.00 -6.71
C PHE A 64 -3.29 -9.01 -7.79
N PRO A 65 -4.26 -9.70 -8.42
CA PRO A 65 -4.00 -10.80 -9.34
C PRO A 65 -3.32 -10.38 -10.65
N TRP A 66 -3.32 -9.09 -10.99
CA TRP A 66 -2.66 -8.53 -12.17
C TRP A 66 -1.21 -8.10 -11.92
N GLY A 67 -0.65 -8.39 -10.74
CA GLY A 67 0.74 -8.08 -10.43
C GLY A 67 1.72 -8.81 -11.34
N GLY A 68 2.65 -8.09 -11.96
CA GLY A 68 3.57 -8.67 -12.95
C GLY A 68 4.37 -9.88 -12.45
N GLY A 69 4.90 -9.82 -11.21
CA GLY A 69 5.61 -10.95 -10.60
C GLY A 69 4.73 -12.17 -10.34
N LEU A 70 3.49 -11.94 -9.91
CA LEU A 70 2.50 -13.00 -9.68
C LEU A 70 2.09 -13.67 -10.99
N LEU A 71 1.82 -12.89 -12.03
CA LEU A 71 1.46 -13.38 -13.36
C LEU A 71 2.62 -14.16 -14.00
N ALA A 72 3.86 -13.72 -13.80
CA ALA A 72 5.04 -14.46 -14.23
C ALA A 72 5.12 -15.83 -13.55
N GLY A 73 4.95 -15.89 -12.22
CA GLY A 73 4.90 -17.15 -11.47
C GLY A 73 3.74 -18.05 -11.91
N TYR A 74 2.55 -17.48 -12.11
CA TYR A 74 1.39 -18.20 -12.61
C TYR A 74 1.62 -18.79 -14.00
N SER A 75 2.23 -18.04 -14.91
CA SER A 75 2.58 -18.53 -16.25
C SER A 75 3.56 -19.72 -16.21
N ALA A 76 4.46 -19.74 -15.23
CA ALA A 76 5.35 -20.88 -15.00
C ALA A 76 4.58 -22.08 -14.42
N MET A 77 3.68 -21.84 -13.47
CA MET A 77 2.84 -22.89 -12.87
C MET A 77 1.95 -23.60 -13.89
N GLN A 78 1.42 -22.87 -14.87
CA GLN A 78 0.59 -23.44 -15.95
C GLN A 78 1.31 -24.51 -16.78
N ARG A 79 2.65 -24.51 -16.79
CA ARG A 79 3.46 -25.48 -17.54
C ARG A 79 3.83 -26.72 -16.71
N LEU A 80 3.58 -26.71 -15.40
CA LEU A 80 3.92 -27.82 -14.51
C LEU A 80 3.15 -29.12 -14.82
N PRO A 81 1.86 -29.10 -15.18
CA PRO A 81 1.13 -30.33 -15.53
C PRO A 81 1.71 -31.10 -16.72
N GLU A 82 2.40 -30.41 -17.63
CA GLU A 82 3.08 -31.03 -18.78
C GLU A 82 4.46 -31.60 -18.41
N GLN A 83 5.04 -31.15 -17.29
CA GLN A 83 6.39 -31.51 -16.85
C GLN A 83 6.39 -32.58 -15.75
N TYR A 84 5.32 -32.68 -14.96
CA TYR A 84 5.25 -33.52 -13.77
C TYR A 84 3.92 -34.28 -13.70
N GLU A 85 3.95 -35.61 -13.82
CA GLU A 85 2.74 -36.46 -13.81
C GLU A 85 1.91 -36.35 -12.51
N TRP A 86 2.56 -36.04 -11.38
CA TRP A 86 1.87 -35.87 -10.09
C TRP A 86 1.17 -34.50 -9.96
N PHE A 87 1.54 -33.51 -10.77
CA PHE A 87 0.99 -32.17 -10.70
C PHE A 87 -0.15 -32.05 -11.70
N THR A 88 -1.39 -32.05 -11.22
CA THR A 88 -2.57 -32.00 -12.11
C THR A 88 -3.02 -30.56 -12.35
N GLN A 89 -3.81 -30.35 -13.43
CA GLN A 89 -4.42 -29.04 -13.71
C GLN A 89 -5.29 -28.52 -12.55
N ALA A 90 -5.88 -29.41 -11.76
CA ALA A 90 -6.67 -29.04 -10.58
C ALA A 90 -5.82 -28.42 -9.46
N MET A 91 -4.50 -28.63 -9.48
CA MET A 91 -3.56 -28.05 -8.52
C MET A 91 -3.05 -26.67 -8.96
N VAL A 92 -3.33 -26.24 -10.20
CA VAL A 92 -3.02 -24.88 -10.67
C VAL A 92 -3.99 -23.91 -10.00
N VAL A 93 -3.43 -23.05 -9.14
CA VAL A 93 -4.21 -22.05 -8.40
C VAL A 93 -4.41 -20.81 -9.26
N ASN A 94 -5.67 -20.42 -9.47
CA ASN A 94 -6.02 -19.17 -10.15
C ASN A 94 -5.75 -17.97 -9.23
N PRO A 95 -4.85 -17.02 -9.59
CA PRO A 95 -4.59 -15.82 -8.80
C PRO A 95 -5.85 -15.02 -8.43
N ALA A 96 -6.86 -15.00 -9.31
CA ALA A 96 -8.11 -14.28 -9.10
C ALA A 96 -8.99 -14.88 -7.99
N SER A 97 -8.79 -16.13 -7.59
CA SER A 97 -9.49 -16.72 -6.43
C SER A 97 -8.73 -16.55 -5.12
N VAL A 98 -7.41 -16.37 -5.17
CA VAL A 98 -6.56 -16.37 -3.97
C VAL A 98 -6.17 -15.00 -3.45
N TRP A 99 -6.32 -13.93 -4.24
CA TRP A 99 -5.97 -12.58 -3.83
C TRP A 99 -6.59 -12.09 -2.51
N PRO A 100 -7.81 -12.49 -2.08
CA PRO A 100 -8.35 -12.09 -0.77
C PRO A 100 -7.62 -12.78 0.40
N PHE A 101 -6.93 -13.89 0.13
CA PHE A 101 -6.22 -14.70 1.12
C PHE A 101 -4.73 -14.33 1.25
N VAL A 102 -4.29 -13.25 0.60
CA VAL A 102 -2.94 -12.69 0.76
C VAL A 102 -2.86 -11.95 2.10
N PHE A 103 -2.90 -12.73 3.20
CA PHE A 103 -3.08 -12.23 4.56
C PHE A 103 -2.03 -11.18 4.96
N HIS A 104 -0.76 -11.41 4.61
CA HIS A 104 0.32 -10.47 4.94
C HIS A 104 0.05 -9.06 4.39
N GLY A 105 -0.32 -8.96 3.11
CA GLY A 105 -0.64 -7.67 2.50
C GLY A 105 -1.85 -7.01 3.16
N TRP A 106 -2.94 -7.77 3.37
CA TRP A 106 -4.15 -7.24 3.98
C TRP A 106 -3.95 -6.80 5.43
N PHE A 107 -3.17 -7.55 6.21
CA PHE A 107 -2.81 -7.17 7.57
C PHE A 107 -1.98 -5.88 7.60
N LEU A 108 -0.99 -5.72 6.70
CA LEU A 108 -0.22 -4.48 6.62
C LEU A 108 -1.12 -3.29 6.29
N VAL A 109 -2.02 -3.40 5.31
CA VAL A 109 -3.00 -2.34 4.98
C VAL A 109 -3.87 -2.01 6.19
N ALA A 110 -4.39 -3.02 6.89
CA ALA A 110 -5.20 -2.83 8.09
C ALA A 110 -4.42 -2.12 9.21
N VAL A 111 -3.18 -2.53 9.49
CA VAL A 111 -2.31 -1.91 10.50
C VAL A 111 -2.05 -0.44 10.18
N PHE A 112 -1.74 -0.10 8.92
CA PHE A 112 -1.47 1.29 8.53
C PHE A 112 -2.73 2.15 8.48
N LEU A 113 -3.87 1.59 8.07
CA LEU A 113 -5.17 2.26 8.20
C LEU A 113 -5.50 2.55 9.66
N LEU A 114 -5.30 1.59 10.57
CA LEU A 114 -5.51 1.77 12.00
C LEU A 114 -4.52 2.79 12.60
N ALA A 115 -3.26 2.77 12.21
CA ALA A 115 -2.26 3.74 12.65
C ALA A 115 -2.58 5.17 12.18
N ALA A 116 -3.03 5.33 10.93
CA ALA A 116 -3.48 6.61 10.39
C ALA A 116 -4.80 7.07 11.03
N TRP A 117 -5.73 6.14 11.28
CA TRP A 117 -6.99 6.44 11.95
C TRP A 117 -6.72 6.86 13.40
N THR A 118 -5.98 6.09 14.19
CA THR A 118 -5.74 6.41 15.62
C THR A 118 -4.77 7.58 15.81
N GLY A 119 -3.90 7.84 14.84
CA GLY A 119 -2.78 8.76 15.00
C GLY A 119 -1.62 8.19 15.80
N TYR A 120 -1.64 6.87 16.06
CA TYR A 120 -0.54 6.16 16.70
C TYR A 120 0.75 6.34 15.88
N GLY A 121 1.83 6.77 16.52
CA GLY A 121 3.12 7.06 15.88
C GLY A 121 3.16 8.35 15.06
N ARG A 122 2.26 9.31 15.30
CA ARG A 122 2.36 10.66 14.75
C ARG A 122 3.45 11.44 15.47
N GLU A 123 4.42 11.90 14.69
CA GLU A 123 5.37 12.92 15.12
C GLU A 123 5.17 14.18 14.27
N TYR A 124 5.25 15.34 14.92
CA TYR A 124 5.25 16.64 14.28
C TYR A 124 6.68 17.15 14.17
N ILE A 125 6.96 17.98 13.16
CA ILE A 125 8.25 18.67 13.08
C ILE A 125 8.24 19.77 14.16
N SER A 126 9.18 19.71 15.11
CA SER A 126 9.30 20.67 16.21
C SER A 126 9.51 22.12 15.75
N ASP A 127 10.05 22.28 14.53
CA ASP A 127 10.53 23.56 13.99
C ASP A 127 9.51 24.34 13.12
N ARG A 128 8.25 23.90 13.06
CA ARG A 128 7.19 24.65 12.36
C ARG A 128 5.93 24.75 13.17
N ALA A 129 5.57 25.96 13.56
CA ALA A 129 4.23 26.29 14.01
C ALA A 129 3.28 26.14 12.80
N SER A 130 2.41 25.14 12.82
CA SER A 130 1.33 25.03 11.85
C SER A 130 0.24 26.05 12.23
N GLU A 131 -0.01 27.05 11.38
CA GLU A 131 -1.11 28.02 11.58
C GLU A 131 -2.49 27.36 11.66
N GLU A 132 -2.66 26.13 11.15
CA GLU A 132 -3.92 25.36 11.22
C GLU A 132 -4.04 24.49 12.48
N VAL A 133 -2.97 24.32 13.28
CA VAL A 133 -2.99 23.52 14.53
C VAL A 133 -3.26 24.40 15.76
N SER A 134 -3.28 25.74 15.60
CA SER A 134 -3.58 26.68 16.68
C SER A 134 -5.08 26.98 16.88
N ARG A 135 -5.96 26.40 16.05
CA ARG A 135 -7.42 26.51 16.22
C ARG A 135 -8.02 25.22 16.76
N VAL A 136 -7.72 24.94 18.03
CA VAL A 136 -8.57 24.15 18.94
C VAL A 136 -8.62 24.88 20.26
#